data_AF-A0A6L7WWB9-F1
#
_entry.id   AF-A0A6L7WWB9-F1
#
_cell.length_a   1.000
_cell.length_b   1.000
_cell.length_c   1.000
_cell.angle_alpha   90.00
_cell.angle_beta   90.00
_cell.angle_gamma   90.00
#
_symmetry.space_group_name_H-M   'P 1'
#
loop_
_entity.id
_entity.type
_entity.pdbx_description
1 polymer ?
#
loop_
_entity_poly.entity_id
_entity_poly.type
_entity_poly.pdbx_seq_one_letter_code
_entity_poly.pdbx_strand_id
1 'polypeptide(L)'
;MKHNLTLVVLTPEQIACARDANGSRKRITHALVCGPHGQMFGTERQCLKYFTLWDPDHRIEVAPGKFQALFADLFNEAVKTTAYAISDYRTTPDLATRLMEAAGTAPAAAPSLRRFLGRILSRK
;
A
#
# COMPACT_ATOMS: atom_id res chain seq x y z
N MET A 1 7.57 3.82 16.16
CA MET A 1 6.50 4.82 16.03
C MET A 1 5.59 4.37 14.90
N LYS A 2 4.27 4.52 15.05
CA LYS A 2 3.30 4.21 14.00
C LYS A 2 3.11 5.42 13.08
N HIS A 3 2.78 5.16 11.82
CA HIS A 3 2.62 6.17 10.78
C HIS A 3 1.22 6.14 10.17
N ASN A 4 0.85 7.13 9.37
CA ASN A 4 -0.44 7.11 8.68
C ASN A 4 -0.29 6.37 7.35
N LEU A 5 -1.22 5.46 7.07
CA LEU A 5 -1.39 4.93 5.73
C LEU A 5 -2.15 5.98 4.91
N THR A 6 -1.48 6.61 3.94
CA THR A 6 -2.04 7.78 3.25
C THR A 6 -2.30 7.48 1.79
N LEU A 7 -3.57 7.49 1.38
CA LEU A 7 -3.97 7.50 -0.02
C LEU A 7 -4.03 8.95 -0.52
N VAL A 8 -3.22 9.24 -1.53
CA VAL A 8 -3.08 10.59 -2.11
C VAL A 8 -3.71 10.60 -3.50
N VAL A 9 -4.64 11.52 -3.72
CA VAL A 9 -5.07 11.91 -5.07
C VAL A 9 -4.06 12.92 -5.59
N LEU A 10 -3.36 12.60 -6.67
CA LEU A 10 -2.24 13.41 -7.15
C LEU A 10 -2.74 14.61 -7.95
N THR A 11 -2.08 15.76 -7.77
CA THR A 11 -2.28 16.93 -8.65
C THR A 11 -1.67 16.68 -10.05
N PRO A 12 -2.04 17.47 -11.07
CA PRO A 12 -1.45 17.34 -12.41
C PRO A 12 0.09 17.39 -12.43
N GLU A 13 0.68 18.26 -11.61
CA GLU A 13 2.14 18.41 -11.48
C GLU A 13 2.75 17.16 -10.86
N GLN A 14 2.15 16.65 -9.78
CA GLN A 14 2.59 15.42 -9.12
C GLN A 14 2.45 14.20 -10.03
N ILE A 15 1.41 14.15 -10.86
CA ILE A 15 1.22 13.11 -11.88
C ILE A 15 2.35 13.17 -12.91
N ALA A 16 2.71 14.35 -13.38
CA ALA A 16 3.81 14.52 -14.33
C ALA A 16 5.13 14.00 -13.75
N CYS A 17 5.48 14.41 -12.52
CA CYS A 17 6.67 13.94 -11.82
C CYS A 17 6.65 12.42 -11.58
N ALA A 18 5.51 11.87 -11.15
CA ALA A 18 5.36 10.43 -10.93
C ALA A 18 5.52 9.64 -12.24
N ARG A 19 4.99 10.13 -13.36
CA ARG A 19 5.12 9.46 -14.66
C ARG A 19 6.55 9.50 -15.17
N ASP A 20 7.26 10.60 -14.97
CA ASP A 20 8.67 10.72 -15.33
C ASP A 20 9.53 9.69 -14.55
N ALA A 21 9.33 9.63 -13.22
CA ALA A 21 10.11 8.74 -12.36
C ALA A 21 9.79 7.24 -12.51
N ASN A 22 8.54 6.87 -12.83
CA ASN A 22 8.09 5.46 -12.85
C ASN A 22 7.90 4.88 -14.26
N GLY A 23 7.98 5.71 -15.30
CA GLY A 23 7.76 5.34 -16.69
C GLY A 23 6.50 5.99 -17.28
N SER A 24 6.69 6.74 -18.37
CA SER A 24 5.69 7.60 -19.01
C SER A 24 4.42 6.88 -19.49
N ARG A 25 4.50 5.58 -19.77
CA ARG A 25 3.36 4.74 -20.22
C ARG A 25 2.42 4.34 -19.08
N LYS A 26 2.83 4.46 -17.81
CA LYS A 26 1.99 4.08 -16.67
C LYS A 26 0.88 5.12 -16.47
N ARG A 27 -0.36 4.63 -16.31
CA ARG A 27 -1.49 5.44 -15.85
C ARG A 27 -1.33 5.65 -14.35
N ILE A 28 -0.89 6.84 -13.96
CA ILE A 28 -0.71 7.25 -12.56
C ILE A 28 -1.68 8.39 -12.28
N THR A 29 -2.51 8.22 -11.25
CA THR A 29 -3.43 9.25 -10.75
C THR A 29 -3.39 9.35 -9.23
N HIS A 30 -2.89 8.31 -8.55
CA HIS A 30 -2.85 8.23 -7.10
C HIS A 30 -1.48 7.75 -6.62
N ALA A 31 -1.19 8.05 -5.36
CA ALA A 31 -0.10 7.44 -4.61
C ALA A 31 -0.64 6.82 -3.32
N LEU A 32 -0.01 5.75 -2.86
CA LEU A 32 -0.20 5.20 -1.53
C LEU A 32 1.11 5.33 -0.77
N VAL A 33 1.10 6.14 0.28
CA VAL A 33 2.27 6.44 1.10
C VAL A 33 2.16 5.70 2.43
N CYS A 34 3.18 4.93 2.76
CA CYS A 34 3.24 4.03 3.91
C CYS A 34 4.23 4.55 4.96
N GLY A 35 4.27 5.87 5.18
CA GLY A 35 5.28 6.50 6.05
C GLY A 35 6.71 6.20 5.58
N PRO A 36 7.65 5.89 6.50
CA PRO A 36 9.05 5.64 6.16
C PRO A 36 9.27 4.31 5.41
N HIS A 37 8.25 3.45 5.34
CA HIS A 37 8.36 2.16 4.66
C HIS A 37 8.35 2.31 3.12
N GLY A 38 7.90 3.46 2.63
CA GLY A 38 7.94 3.84 1.22
C GLY A 38 6.57 4.16 0.65
N GLN A 39 6.50 4.18 -0.68
CA GLN A 39 5.29 4.54 -1.41
C GLN A 39 5.14 3.77 -2.72
N MET A 40 3.91 3.71 -3.22
CA MET A 40 3.60 3.22 -4.56
C MET A 40 2.74 4.19 -5.34
N PHE A 41 2.97 4.26 -6.64
CA PHE A 41 2.20 5.10 -7.58
C PHE A 41 1.40 4.23 -8.54
N GLY A 42 0.17 4.62 -8.84
CA GLY A 42 -0.69 3.85 -9.73
C GLY A 42 -2.01 4.53 -10.03
N THR A 43 -2.94 3.74 -10.57
CA THR A 43 -4.33 4.20 -10.71
C THR A 43 -5.02 4.19 -9.35
N GLU A 44 -6.12 4.95 -9.24
CA GLU A 44 -7.01 4.93 -8.08
C GLU A 44 -7.32 3.50 -7.62
N ARG A 45 -7.79 2.66 -8.54
CA ARG A 45 -8.16 1.26 -8.25
C ARG A 45 -6.98 0.45 -7.68
N GLN A 46 -5.77 0.67 -8.19
CA GLN A 46 -4.58 -0.05 -7.72
C GLN A 46 -4.21 0.38 -6.30
N CYS A 47 -4.14 1.69 -6.04
CA CYS A 47 -3.80 2.23 -4.73
C CYS A 47 -4.89 1.92 -3.69
N LEU A 48 -6.16 2.10 -4.05
CA LEU A 48 -7.31 1.84 -3.17
C LEU A 48 -7.36 0.38 -2.70
N LYS A 49 -7.06 -0.56 -3.60
CA LYS A 49 -7.00 -1.98 -3.27
C LYS A 49 -6.04 -2.27 -2.10
N TYR A 50 -4.82 -1.71 -2.14
CA TYR A 50 -3.84 -1.90 -1.08
C TYR A 50 -4.16 -1.05 0.15
N PHE A 51 -4.65 0.18 -0.05
CA PHE A 51 -5.11 1.04 1.04
C PHE A 51 -6.14 0.35 1.93
N THR A 52 -7.19 -0.23 1.35
CA THR A 52 -8.21 -0.96 2.11
C THR A 52 -7.66 -2.21 2.77
N LEU A 53 -6.79 -2.96 2.09
CA LEU A 53 -6.24 -4.19 2.65
C LEU A 53 -5.27 -3.93 3.82
N TRP A 54 -4.54 -2.83 3.77
CA TRP A 54 -3.51 -2.45 4.75
C TRP A 54 -4.01 -1.51 5.83
N ASP A 55 -5.27 -1.09 5.72
CA ASP A 55 -5.96 -0.29 6.71
C ASP A 55 -5.89 -1.00 8.08
N PRO A 56 -5.41 -0.31 9.15
CA PRO A 56 -5.29 -0.89 10.48
C PRO A 56 -6.63 -1.34 11.08
N ASP A 57 -7.76 -0.84 10.57
CA ASP A 57 -9.11 -1.25 10.99
C ASP A 57 -9.67 -2.39 10.14
N HIS A 58 -9.08 -2.69 8.99
CA HIS A 58 -9.55 -3.76 8.11
C HIS A 58 -9.13 -5.13 8.62
N ARG A 59 -10.13 -5.93 9.01
CA ARG A 59 -9.94 -7.25 9.58
C ARG A 59 -10.04 -8.33 8.51
N ILE A 60 -8.98 -9.12 8.36
CA ILE A 60 -8.96 -10.31 7.50
C ILE A 60 -8.89 -11.58 8.34
N GLU A 61 -9.56 -12.63 7.88
CA GLU A 61 -9.48 -13.94 8.51
C GLU A 61 -8.11 -14.59 8.18
N VAL A 62 -7.29 -14.81 9.21
CA VAL A 62 -5.97 -15.43 9.08
C VAL A 62 -5.98 -16.91 9.46
N ALA A 63 -6.96 -17.32 10.25
CA ALA A 63 -7.28 -18.71 10.60
C ALA A 63 -8.78 -18.79 10.95
N PRO A 64 -9.41 -19.98 10.94
CA PRO A 64 -10.84 -20.11 11.26
C PRO A 64 -11.23 -19.37 12.55
N GLY A 65 -12.07 -18.34 12.42
CA GLY A 65 -12.52 -17.51 13.54
C GLY A 65 -11.49 -16.53 14.13
N LYS A 66 -10.31 -16.40 13.52
CA LYS A 66 -9.27 -15.44 13.92
C LYS A 66 -9.11 -14.35 12.87
N PHE A 67 -9.41 -13.12 13.28
CA PHE A 67 -9.36 -11.95 12.43
C PHE A 67 -8.28 -10.98 12.90
N GLN A 68 -7.45 -10.52 11.97
CA GLN A 68 -6.36 -9.60 12.27
C GLN A 68 -6.21 -8.57 11.14
N ALA A 69 -5.78 -7.36 11.49
CA ALA A 69 -5.33 -6.38 10.50
C ALA A 69 -3.83 -6.59 10.24
N LEU A 70 -3.45 -6.65 8.97
CA LEU A 70 -2.12 -7.07 8.54
C LEU A 70 -0.97 -6.22 9.10
N PHE A 71 -1.20 -4.91 9.21
CA PHE A 71 -0.18 -3.92 9.54
C PHE A 71 -0.63 -2.98 10.68
N ALA A 72 -1.45 -3.49 11.60
CA ALA A 72 -1.95 -2.72 12.74
C ALA A 72 -0.83 -2.12 13.60
N ASP A 73 0.35 -2.74 13.60
CA ASP A 73 1.51 -2.27 14.36
C ASP A 73 2.35 -1.22 13.62
N LEU A 74 2.12 -1.03 12.32
CA LEU A 74 2.79 -0.03 11.49
C LEU A 74 1.97 1.23 11.32
N PHE A 75 0.64 1.08 11.21
CA PHE A 75 -0.25 2.19 10.89
C PHE A 75 -1.16 2.57 12.05
N ASN A 76 -1.31 3.89 12.29
CA ASN A 76 -2.27 4.44 13.24
C ASN A 76 -3.66 4.50 12.64
N GLU A 77 -3.76 5.08 11.44
CA GLU A 77 -5.00 5.36 10.75
C GLU A 77 -4.79 5.36 9.24
N ALA A 78 -5.89 5.19 8.51
CA ALA A 78 -5.95 5.24 7.06
C ALA A 78 -6.55 6.58 6.61
N VAL A 79 -5.73 7.44 5.99
CA VAL A 79 -6.10 8.80 5.61
C VAL A 79 -6.17 8.94 4.09
N LYS A 80 -7.18 9.67 3.61
CA LYS A 80 -7.28 10.08 2.19
C LYS A 80 -7.06 11.58 2.09
N THR A 81 -6.24 12.03 1.15
CA THR A 81 -5.95 13.46 0.98
C THR A 81 -5.58 13.81 -0.46
N THR A 82 -5.72 15.08 -0.82
CA THR A 82 -5.17 15.70 -2.03
C THR A 82 -3.94 16.55 -1.72
N ALA A 83 -3.73 16.88 -0.44
CA ALA A 83 -2.71 17.81 0.04
C ALA A 83 -1.59 17.05 0.76
N TYR A 84 -0.81 16.26 0.01
CA TYR A 84 0.36 15.57 0.52
C TYR A 84 1.61 15.98 -0.25
N ALA A 85 2.64 16.45 0.45
CA ALA A 85 3.92 16.81 -0.14
C ALA A 85 4.77 15.55 -0.38
N ILE A 86 4.95 15.19 -1.65
CA ILE A 86 5.75 14.02 -2.05
C ILE A 86 7.17 14.49 -2.37
N SER A 87 8.16 13.96 -1.64
CA SER A 87 9.58 14.28 -1.82
C SER A 87 10.30 13.35 -2.80
N ASP A 88 9.86 12.10 -2.94
CA ASP A 88 10.39 11.13 -3.90
C ASP A 88 9.25 10.55 -4.74
N TYR A 89 9.38 10.61 -6.06
CA TYR A 89 8.37 10.12 -6.99
C TYR A 89 8.62 8.68 -7.44
N ARG A 90 9.66 8.00 -6.95
CA ARG A 90 9.94 6.61 -7.30
C ARG A 90 9.09 5.65 -6.48
N THR A 91 8.44 4.70 -7.15
CA THR A 91 7.78 3.58 -6.47
C THR A 91 8.83 2.76 -5.73
N THR A 92 8.55 2.48 -4.46
CA THR A 92 9.39 1.60 -3.64
C THR A 92 9.28 0.15 -4.14
N PRO A 93 10.39 -0.48 -4.57
CA PRO A 93 10.39 -1.88 -4.94
C PRO A 93 10.01 -2.76 -3.75
N ASP A 94 9.22 -3.81 -4.00
CA ASP A 94 8.84 -4.81 -3.00
C ASP A 94 8.21 -4.23 -1.72
N LEU A 95 7.48 -3.12 -1.84
CA LEU A 95 6.84 -2.41 -0.72
C LEU A 95 6.06 -3.34 0.22
N ALA A 96 5.28 -4.27 -0.33
CA ALA A 96 4.51 -5.22 0.47
C ALA A 96 5.41 -6.12 1.34
N THR A 97 6.52 -6.61 0.79
CA THR A 97 7.50 -7.43 1.52
C THR A 97 8.15 -6.62 2.64
N ARG A 98 8.55 -5.38 2.35
CA ARG A 98 9.13 -4.46 3.34
C ARG A 98 8.17 -4.20 4.51
N LEU A 99 6.88 -4.02 4.22
CA LEU A 99 5.86 -3.85 5.26
C LEU A 99 5.70 -5.11 6.11
N MET A 100 5.76 -6.30 5.52
CA MET A 100 5.70 -7.56 6.28
C MET A 100 6.89 -7.73 7.22
N GLU A 101 8.10 -7.49 6.71
CA GLU A 101 9.32 -7.51 7.53
C GLU A 101 9.24 -6.52 8.68
N ALA A 102 8.79 -5.29 8.41
CA ALA A 102 8.62 -4.25 9.42
C ALA A 102 7.56 -4.61 10.48
N ALA A 103 6.50 -5.33 10.09
CA ALA A 103 5.45 -5.80 11.00
C ALA A 103 5.85 -7.05 11.81
N GLY A 104 7.06 -7.59 11.60
CA GLY A 104 7.47 -8.86 12.21
C GLY A 104 6.75 -10.08 11.61
N THR A 105 6.02 -9.90 10.52
CA THR A 105 5.34 -10.96 9.79
C THR A 105 6.35 -11.56 8.82
N ALA A 106 7.02 -12.66 9.18
CA ALA A 106 7.97 -13.29 8.27
C ALA A 106 7.28 -13.63 6.93
N PRO A 107 7.86 -13.26 5.77
CA PRO A 107 7.34 -13.72 4.50
C PRO A 107 7.52 -15.24 4.48
N ALA A 108 6.45 -15.99 4.69
CA ALA A 108 6.48 -17.45 4.65
C ALA A 108 6.74 -17.90 3.20
N ALA A 109 8.00 -17.83 2.75
CA ALA A 109 8.49 -18.04 1.40
C ALA A 109 7.71 -17.26 0.30
N ALA A 110 8.45 -16.64 -0.61
CA ALA A 110 7.93 -15.80 -1.70
C ALA A 110 6.72 -16.31 -2.54
N PRO A 111 6.34 -17.60 -2.63
CA PRO A 111 5.12 -18.02 -3.35
C PRO A 111 3.81 -17.75 -2.59
N SER A 112 3.82 -17.59 -1.26
CA SER A 112 2.60 -17.58 -0.44
C SER A 112 1.87 -16.24 -0.51
N LEU A 113 2.56 -15.13 -0.73
CA LEU A 113 2.00 -13.78 -0.64
C LEU A 113 1.14 -13.43 -1.85
N ARG A 114 1.60 -13.74 -3.08
CA ARG A 114 0.74 -13.67 -4.28
C ARG A 114 -0.44 -14.63 -4.19
N ARG A 115 -0.29 -15.77 -3.50
CA ARG A 115 -1.35 -16.78 -3.34
C ARG A 115 -2.33 -16.42 -2.22
N PHE A 116 -1.88 -15.76 -1.17
CA PHE A 116 -2.66 -15.28 -0.03
C PHE A 116 -3.40 -14.00 -0.41
N LEU A 117 -2.70 -13.01 -0.96
CA LEU A 117 -3.33 -11.87 -1.61
C LEU A 117 -4.23 -12.35 -2.77
N GLY A 118 -3.77 -13.28 -3.60
CA GLY A 118 -4.60 -13.87 -4.66
C GLY A 118 -5.86 -14.55 -4.14
N ARG A 119 -5.81 -15.31 -3.04
CA ARG A 119 -6.98 -15.93 -2.40
C ARG A 119 -7.93 -14.90 -1.79
N ILE A 120 -7.40 -13.87 -1.14
CA ILE A 120 -8.22 -12.77 -0.58
C ILE A 120 -8.86 -11.95 -1.71
N LEU A 121 -8.15 -11.76 -2.83
CA LEU A 121 -8.57 -10.91 -3.95
C LEU A 121 -9.36 -11.63 -5.05
N SER A 122 -9.40 -12.97 -5.05
CA SER A 122 -10.15 -13.79 -6.03
C SER A 122 -11.47 -14.34 -5.51
N ARG A 123 -11.85 -14.07 -4.25
CA ARG A 123 -13.22 -14.33 -3.78
C ARG A 123 -14.14 -13.21 -4.29
N LYS A 124 -14.64 -13.41 -5.51
CA LYS A 124 -15.91 -12.85 -5.97
C LYS A 124 -17.04 -13.80 -5.57
#